data_AF-A0A1J0RAS9-F1
#
_entry.id   AF-A0A1J0RAS9-F1
#
_cell.length_a   1.000
_cell.length_b   1.000
_cell.length_c   1.000
_cell.angle_alpha   90.00
_cell.angle_beta   90.00
_cell.angle_gamma   90.00
#
_symmetry.space_group_name_H-M   'P 1'
#
loop_
_entity.id
_entity.type
_entity.pdbx_description
1 polymer ?
#
loop_
_entity_poly.entity_id
_entity_poly.type
_entity_poly.pdbx_seq_one_letter_code
_entity_poly.pdbx_strand_id
1 'polypeptide(L)'
;MAADGDAIAAAHTLCLAWGAARHGKIVEDTNVQVPAAYTDLMNLNMTLADDAWRAMFETSEGKKSWTDYKKSHEAELKTIDWGDRWNEWRTAHTETKDEQAGWHKKYGTTPKKQAGNYRRQYINATAAQAQQLLAEYKKKTQGEEKGLAEEINELLDQALCTSALAAAATDPTCSDVPAGVAKTATCTPDNAGKSITHDIVSLCAVQSATDSCATTNIQATMISTTNFHGDALKTATELCGTNKKPADLGDAITEAIAALAGQIKNVATGQHKPILGKTHNGNACTGTDAACVDYTNKFTQGEKGLTAIPWISALIKARSKYRQYKHQIVQKATTEAQITQLLRDALKEYNRPDAAQQPLSVQKPLKNLEPEDLPEKQKKECEAIEKAADCIKNENCKWEGPEDKDGKHCKLNATAAEQQATQAGTGGTKKKRQNAKISNRKIALETANGKIMLAKIIVLLSIRNLL
;
A
#
# COMPACT_ATOMS: atom_id res chain seq x y z
N MET A 1 -8.08 -15.21 -51.49
CA MET A 1 -6.61 -14.98 -51.47
C MET A 1 -6.28 -14.36 -50.12
N ALA A 2 -5.38 -14.96 -49.34
CA ALA A 2 -4.76 -14.23 -48.23
C ALA A 2 -4.07 -12.99 -48.82
N ALA A 3 -4.24 -11.84 -48.20
CA ALA A 3 -3.32 -10.75 -48.48
C ALA A 3 -2.07 -11.06 -47.66
N ASP A 4 -0.90 -11.00 -48.29
CA ASP A 4 0.37 -11.15 -47.59
C ASP A 4 0.38 -10.17 -46.38
N GLY A 5 0.51 -10.70 -45.15
CA GLY A 5 0.65 -9.89 -43.93
C GLY A 5 -0.39 -10.04 -42.82
N ASP A 6 -1.53 -10.71 -43.05
CA ASP A 6 -2.54 -10.94 -41.99
C ASP A 6 -1.97 -11.75 -40.79
N ALA A 7 -1.15 -12.77 -41.08
CA ALA A 7 -0.47 -13.59 -40.07
C ALA A 7 0.63 -12.82 -39.32
N ILE A 8 1.35 -11.92 -40.01
CA ILE A 8 2.38 -11.06 -39.41
C ILE A 8 1.75 -10.10 -38.39
N ALA A 9 0.62 -9.47 -38.74
CA ALA A 9 -0.08 -8.57 -37.82
C ALA A 9 -0.58 -9.31 -36.56
N ALA A 10 -1.15 -10.51 -36.74
CA ALA A 10 -1.57 -11.36 -35.63
C ALA A 10 -0.39 -11.80 -34.74
N ALA A 11 0.75 -12.15 -35.35
CA ALA A 11 1.96 -12.53 -34.63
C ALA A 11 2.53 -11.37 -33.82
N HIS A 12 2.57 -10.17 -34.41
CA HIS A 12 3.03 -8.95 -33.73
C HIS A 12 2.19 -8.67 -32.47
N THR A 13 0.87 -8.86 -32.53
CA THR A 13 0.00 -8.71 -31.36
C THR A 13 0.35 -9.69 -30.23
N LEU A 14 0.64 -10.96 -30.55
CA LEU A 14 1.11 -11.91 -29.54
C LEU A 14 2.52 -11.58 -29.05
N CYS A 15 3.37 -11.01 -29.89
CA CYS A 15 4.70 -10.54 -29.50
C CYS A 15 4.66 -9.38 -28.50
N LEU A 16 3.66 -8.49 -28.57
CA LEU A 16 3.44 -7.47 -27.53
C LEU A 16 3.13 -8.11 -26.17
N ALA A 17 2.26 -9.13 -26.14
CA ALA A 17 1.94 -9.86 -24.92
C ALA A 17 3.16 -10.64 -24.39
N TRP A 18 3.90 -11.29 -25.28
CA TRP A 18 5.14 -12.00 -24.95
C TRP A 18 6.19 -11.05 -24.38
N GLY A 19 6.38 -9.89 -24.98
CA GLY A 19 7.33 -8.88 -24.53
C GLY A 19 6.99 -8.33 -23.15
N ALA A 20 5.71 -8.01 -22.92
CA ALA A 20 5.22 -7.57 -21.62
C ALA A 20 5.44 -8.62 -20.54
N ALA A 21 5.17 -9.89 -20.83
CA ALA A 21 5.29 -10.95 -19.84
C ALA A 21 6.75 -11.39 -19.59
N ARG A 22 7.57 -11.52 -20.65
CA ARG A 22 8.97 -11.95 -20.54
C ARG A 22 9.87 -10.89 -19.92
N HIS A 23 9.73 -9.64 -20.33
CA HIS A 23 10.63 -8.57 -19.92
C HIS A 23 10.04 -7.67 -18.83
N GLY A 24 8.77 -7.85 -18.48
CA GLY A 24 8.07 -7.14 -17.42
C GLY A 24 8.44 -7.55 -16.01
N LYS A 25 9.23 -8.61 -15.83
CA LYS A 25 9.56 -9.16 -14.51
C LYS A 25 10.16 -8.11 -13.57
N ILE A 26 9.74 -8.19 -12.33
CA ILE A 26 10.09 -7.25 -11.27
C ILE A 26 11.13 -7.92 -10.38
N VAL A 27 12.22 -7.21 -10.12
CA VAL A 27 13.15 -7.59 -9.06
C VAL A 27 12.56 -7.02 -7.78
N GLU A 28 12.31 -7.89 -6.82
CA GLU A 28 11.72 -7.50 -5.55
C GLU A 28 12.65 -6.54 -4.79
N ASP A 29 12.12 -5.42 -4.34
CA ASP A 29 12.73 -4.65 -3.26
C ASP A 29 12.23 -5.30 -1.96
N THR A 30 12.92 -6.36 -1.53
CA THR A 30 12.53 -7.27 -0.43
C THR A 30 12.48 -6.61 0.94
N ASN A 31 12.69 -5.31 1.02
CA ASN A 31 13.06 -4.68 2.25
C ASN A 31 12.21 -3.43 2.49
N VAL A 32 11.18 -3.62 3.32
CA VAL A 32 10.64 -2.58 4.20
C VAL A 32 11.77 -2.19 5.16
N GLN A 33 12.74 -1.43 4.66
CA GLN A 33 13.83 -0.92 5.47
C GLN A 33 13.25 0.03 6.49
N VAL A 34 13.71 -0.11 7.73
CA VAL A 34 13.57 0.96 8.71
C VAL A 34 14.37 2.14 8.17
N PRO A 35 13.73 3.30 7.86
CA PRO A 35 14.46 4.42 7.29
C PRO A 35 15.56 4.87 8.24
N ALA A 36 16.75 5.19 7.75
CA ALA A 36 17.85 5.65 8.61
C ALA A 36 17.44 6.86 9.47
N ALA A 37 16.62 7.76 8.91
CA ALA A 37 16.07 8.90 9.62
C ALA A 37 15.17 8.53 10.81
N TYR A 38 14.49 7.37 10.76
CA TYR A 38 13.71 6.86 11.89
C TYR A 38 14.65 6.50 13.05
N THR A 39 15.68 5.72 12.77
CA THR A 39 16.69 5.32 13.77
C THR A 39 17.37 6.55 14.37
N ASP A 40 17.76 7.51 13.54
CA ASP A 40 18.35 8.77 14.00
C ASP A 40 17.41 9.59 14.89
N LEU A 41 16.10 9.58 14.62
CA LEU A 41 15.12 10.25 15.47
C LEU A 41 14.93 9.54 16.80
N MET A 42 14.96 8.20 16.82
CA MET A 42 14.92 7.44 18.08
C MET A 42 16.17 7.69 18.93
N ASN A 43 17.35 7.75 18.30
CA ASN A 43 18.61 8.12 18.94
C ASN A 43 18.54 9.54 19.55
N LEU A 44 18.00 10.50 18.81
CA LEU A 44 17.79 11.87 19.30
C LEU A 44 16.86 11.91 20.51
N ASN A 45 15.75 11.17 20.48
CA ASN A 45 14.83 11.04 21.61
C ASN A 45 15.51 10.41 22.84
N MET A 46 16.32 9.35 22.65
CA MET A 46 17.07 8.70 23.73
C MET A 46 18.14 9.61 24.36
N THR A 47 18.80 10.43 23.53
CA THR A 47 19.78 11.43 23.99
C THR A 47 19.18 12.40 25.01
N LEU A 48 17.87 12.69 24.90
CA LEU A 48 17.16 13.58 25.82
C LEU A 48 16.36 12.87 26.92
N ALA A 49 16.39 11.54 26.98
CA ALA A 49 15.78 10.80 28.08
C ALA A 49 16.43 11.15 29.42
N ASP A 50 15.73 10.92 30.53
CA ASP A 50 16.35 11.13 31.84
C ASP A 50 17.37 10.03 32.18
N ASP A 51 18.31 10.36 33.08
CA ASP A 51 19.38 9.43 33.46
C ASP A 51 18.85 8.13 34.04
N ALA A 52 17.76 8.19 34.82
CA ALA A 52 17.15 7.00 35.40
C ALA A 52 16.56 6.09 34.30
N TRP A 53 15.91 6.66 33.29
CA TRP A 53 15.43 5.92 32.12
C TRP A 53 16.57 5.24 31.37
N ARG A 54 17.66 5.96 31.09
CA ARG A 54 18.83 5.40 30.41
C ARG A 54 19.51 4.29 31.22
N ALA A 55 19.63 4.48 32.53
CA ALA A 55 20.26 3.51 33.43
C ALA A 55 19.58 2.14 33.44
N MET A 56 18.28 2.06 33.13
CA MET A 56 17.56 0.79 33.02
C MET A 56 18.23 -0.17 32.02
N PHE A 57 18.74 0.36 30.91
CA PHE A 57 19.40 -0.43 29.85
C PHE A 57 20.83 -0.86 30.20
N GLU A 58 21.42 -0.37 31.30
CA GLU A 58 22.77 -0.73 31.75
C GLU A 58 22.79 -1.88 32.77
N THR A 59 21.64 -2.20 33.37
CA THR A 59 21.43 -3.34 34.25
C THR A 59 21.71 -4.68 33.57
N SER A 60 22.05 -5.72 34.34
CA SER A 60 22.28 -7.08 33.82
C SER A 60 21.06 -7.65 33.10
N GLU A 61 19.86 -7.31 33.57
CA GLU A 61 18.58 -7.75 33.02
C GLU A 61 18.17 -6.89 31.83
N GLY A 62 18.32 -5.57 31.93
CA GLY A 62 17.93 -4.64 30.87
C GLY A 62 18.76 -4.79 29.61
N LYS A 63 20.01 -5.22 29.74
CA LYS A 63 20.86 -5.63 28.61
C LYS A 63 20.36 -6.87 27.88
N LYS A 64 19.57 -7.74 28.52
CA LYS A 64 19.08 -9.00 27.94
C LYS A 64 17.76 -8.80 27.18
N SER A 65 16.68 -8.56 27.92
CA SER A 65 15.33 -8.51 27.36
C SER A 65 14.36 -7.74 28.27
N TRP A 66 13.23 -7.33 27.69
CA TRP A 66 12.11 -6.78 28.45
C TRP A 66 11.60 -7.76 29.51
N THR A 67 11.46 -9.04 29.15
CA THR A 67 10.95 -10.08 30.04
C THR A 67 11.82 -10.22 31.28
N ASP A 68 13.15 -10.21 31.11
CA ASP A 68 14.08 -10.29 32.24
C ASP A 68 14.01 -9.05 33.12
N TYR A 69 14.00 -7.86 32.51
CA TYR A 69 13.90 -6.60 33.25
C TYR A 69 12.60 -6.50 34.04
N LYS A 70 11.46 -6.83 33.40
CA LYS A 70 10.14 -6.84 34.03
C LYS A 70 10.06 -7.82 35.18
N LYS A 71 10.65 -9.02 35.05
CA LYS A 71 10.68 -10.03 36.11
C LYS A 71 11.37 -9.52 37.38
N SER A 72 12.47 -8.78 37.23
CA SER A 72 13.20 -8.19 38.38
C SER A 72 12.53 -6.96 38.97
N HIS A 73 11.54 -6.37 38.29
CA HIS A 73 10.81 -5.16 38.72
C HIS A 73 9.29 -5.38 38.69
N GLU A 74 8.84 -6.62 38.94
CA GLU A 74 7.44 -7.03 38.71
C GLU A 74 6.43 -6.20 39.51
N ALA A 75 6.79 -5.83 40.74
CA ALA A 75 5.95 -5.02 41.62
C ALA A 75 5.59 -3.64 41.03
N GLU A 76 6.51 -3.06 40.25
CA GLU A 76 6.37 -1.72 39.66
C GLU A 76 5.79 -1.76 38.23
N LEU A 77 6.07 -2.85 37.49
CA LEU A 77 5.79 -2.95 36.05
C LEU A 77 4.64 -3.92 35.72
N LYS A 78 3.88 -4.38 36.71
CA LYS A 78 2.86 -5.45 36.57
C LYS A 78 1.93 -5.27 35.36
N THR A 79 1.39 -4.06 35.16
CA THR A 79 0.43 -3.74 34.08
C THR A 79 1.07 -3.13 32.85
N ILE A 80 2.39 -2.92 32.85
CA ILE A 80 3.13 -2.29 31.77
C ILE A 80 3.63 -3.38 30.83
N ASP A 81 3.56 -3.12 29.53
CA ASP A 81 4.22 -3.94 28.52
C ASP A 81 4.99 -3.07 27.55
N TRP A 82 6.32 -3.23 27.54
CA TRP A 82 7.23 -2.53 26.64
C TRP A 82 7.94 -3.50 25.68
N GLY A 83 7.45 -4.74 25.56
CA GLY A 83 8.08 -5.78 24.75
C GLY A 83 8.37 -5.33 23.32
N ASP A 84 7.41 -4.69 22.68
CA ASP A 84 7.50 -4.23 21.29
C ASP A 84 8.52 -3.09 21.07
N ARG A 85 8.95 -2.42 22.14
CA ARG A 85 9.77 -1.19 22.09
C ARG A 85 11.14 -1.35 22.73
N TRP A 86 11.28 -2.31 23.64
CA TRP A 86 12.47 -2.48 24.47
C TRP A 86 13.76 -2.60 23.67
N ASN A 87 13.76 -3.44 22.63
CA ASN A 87 14.94 -3.64 21.80
C ASN A 87 15.33 -2.38 21.03
N GLU A 88 14.36 -1.63 20.52
CA GLU A 88 14.62 -0.37 19.82
C GLU A 88 15.23 0.67 20.78
N TRP A 89 14.67 0.82 21.97
CA TRP A 89 15.20 1.75 22.97
C TRP A 89 16.60 1.34 23.44
N ARG A 90 16.83 0.04 23.67
CA ARG A 90 18.15 -0.48 24.04
C ARG A 90 19.20 -0.20 22.95
N THR A 91 18.83 -0.40 21.68
CA THR A 91 19.70 -0.07 20.55
C THR A 91 19.99 1.43 20.51
N ALA A 92 18.96 2.27 20.59
CA ALA A 92 19.14 3.73 20.62
C ALA A 92 20.04 4.18 21.78
N HIS A 93 19.85 3.60 22.97
CA HIS A 93 20.70 3.88 24.13
C HIS A 93 22.16 3.49 23.88
N THR A 94 22.38 2.31 23.31
CA THR A 94 23.72 1.81 22.99
C THR A 94 24.44 2.73 22.00
N GLU A 95 23.74 3.22 20.99
CA GLU A 95 24.27 4.14 19.97
C GLU A 95 24.57 5.55 20.51
N THR A 96 23.87 6.00 21.55
CA THR A 96 23.94 7.41 22.03
C THR A 96 24.52 7.59 23.43
N LYS A 97 25.00 6.53 24.10
CA LYS A 97 25.55 6.66 25.46
C LYS A 97 26.98 7.20 25.47
N ASP A 98 27.76 6.94 24.43
CA ASP A 98 29.12 7.46 24.28
C ASP A 98 29.10 8.78 23.53
N GLU A 99 29.49 9.87 24.18
CA GLU A 99 29.54 11.21 23.58
C GLU A 99 30.48 11.31 22.39
N GLN A 100 31.48 10.42 22.31
CA GLN A 100 32.45 10.38 21.21
C GLN A 100 31.94 9.62 19.98
N ALA A 101 30.77 8.98 20.09
CA ALA A 101 30.15 8.27 18.99
C ALA A 101 29.99 9.17 17.75
N GLY A 102 30.27 8.62 16.57
CA GLY A 102 30.20 9.35 15.30
C GLY A 102 28.83 9.99 15.04
N TRP A 103 27.76 9.38 15.58
CA TRP A 103 26.40 9.89 15.52
C TRP A 103 26.25 11.29 16.14
N HIS A 104 26.83 11.52 17.32
CA HIS A 104 26.79 12.82 17.98
C HIS A 104 27.52 13.90 17.19
N LYS A 105 28.70 13.55 16.64
CA LYS A 105 29.48 14.43 15.76
C LYS A 105 28.71 14.80 14.49
N LYS A 106 28.00 13.83 13.90
CA LYS A 106 27.19 14.04 12.69
C LYS A 106 26.06 15.05 12.90
N TYR A 107 25.39 15.01 14.04
CA TYR A 107 24.18 15.79 14.29
C TYR A 107 24.33 16.96 15.27
N GLY A 108 25.52 17.16 15.83
CA GLY A 108 25.78 18.22 16.82
C GLY A 108 25.02 18.00 18.13
N THR A 109 24.90 16.74 18.56
CA THR A 109 24.15 16.36 19.76
C THR A 109 25.08 15.86 20.88
N THR A 110 24.57 15.78 22.10
CA THR A 110 25.29 15.24 23.26
C THR A 110 24.28 14.68 24.29
N PRO A 111 24.58 13.53 24.94
CA PRO A 111 23.73 12.98 26.00
C PRO A 111 23.78 13.79 27.30
N LYS A 112 24.76 14.69 27.47
CA LYS A 112 24.83 15.63 28.62
C LYS A 112 23.89 16.82 28.52
N LYS A 113 23.21 17.01 27.37
CA LYS A 113 22.34 18.18 27.19
C LYS A 113 21.16 18.13 28.15
N GLN A 114 21.05 19.14 29.03
CA GLN A 114 19.86 19.33 29.86
C GLN A 114 18.80 20.13 29.11
N ALA A 115 17.96 19.43 28.35
CA ALA A 115 16.83 20.04 27.66
C ALA A 115 15.68 20.36 28.64
N GLY A 116 15.07 21.54 28.49
CA GLY A 116 13.79 21.86 29.15
C GLY A 116 12.68 20.86 28.80
N ASN A 117 11.65 20.79 29.65
CA ASN A 117 10.54 19.83 29.50
C ASN A 117 9.85 19.93 28.13
N TYR A 118 9.67 21.14 27.62
CA TYR A 118 9.07 21.39 26.31
C TYR A 118 9.81 20.63 25.19
N ARG A 119 11.13 20.81 25.10
CA ARG A 119 11.94 20.20 24.03
C ARG A 119 11.94 18.68 24.12
N ARG A 120 11.98 18.13 25.35
CA ARG A 120 11.83 16.69 25.59
C ARG A 120 10.48 16.18 25.09
N GLN A 121 9.38 16.84 25.45
CA GLN A 121 8.04 16.48 25.01
C GLN A 121 7.87 16.60 23.49
N TYR A 122 8.38 17.65 22.87
CA TYR A 122 8.32 17.86 21.42
C TYR A 122 9.03 16.75 20.66
N ILE A 123 10.28 16.45 21.04
CA ILE A 123 11.07 15.40 20.36
C ILE A 123 10.47 14.02 20.61
N ASN A 124 9.94 13.77 21.81
CA ASN A 124 9.24 12.52 22.12
C ASN A 124 7.97 12.34 21.28
N ALA A 125 7.13 13.38 21.17
CA ALA A 125 5.93 13.35 20.34
C ALA A 125 6.28 13.15 18.85
N THR A 126 7.35 13.80 18.39
CA THR A 126 7.87 13.65 17.02
C THR A 126 8.34 12.22 16.75
N ALA A 127 9.05 11.61 17.71
CA ALA A 127 9.46 10.20 17.65
C ALA A 127 8.25 9.24 17.63
N ALA A 128 7.24 9.48 18.46
CA ALA A 128 6.01 8.70 18.47
C ALA A 128 5.25 8.79 17.13
N GLN A 129 5.21 9.97 16.51
CA GLN A 129 4.62 10.15 15.18
C GLN A 129 5.37 9.36 14.11
N ALA A 130 6.70 9.39 14.10
CA ALA A 130 7.50 8.62 13.15
C ALA A 130 7.29 7.10 13.32
N GLN A 131 7.12 6.64 14.55
CA GLN A 131 6.78 5.26 14.86
C GLN A 131 5.41 4.87 14.30
N GLN A 132 4.39 5.71 14.47
CA GLN A 132 3.06 5.47 13.92
C GLN A 132 3.11 5.34 12.39
N LEU A 133 3.81 6.25 11.71
CA LEU A 133 3.98 6.21 10.26
C LEU A 133 4.67 4.91 9.80
N LEU A 134 5.73 4.48 10.49
CA LEU A 134 6.43 3.25 10.17
C LEU A 134 5.56 2.01 10.44
N ALA A 135 4.80 1.99 11.53
CA ALA A 135 3.90 0.90 11.87
C ALA A 135 2.74 0.78 10.88
N GLU A 136 2.14 1.90 10.48
CA GLU A 136 1.08 1.94 9.46
C GLU A 136 1.59 1.43 8.10
N TYR A 137 2.80 1.83 7.71
CA TYR A 137 3.42 1.32 6.50
C TYR A 137 3.63 -0.20 6.58
N LYS A 138 4.24 -0.70 7.67
CA LYS A 138 4.45 -2.14 7.91
C LYS A 138 3.15 -2.93 7.90
N LYS A 139 2.09 -2.40 8.51
CA LYS A 139 0.76 -3.05 8.53
C LYS A 139 0.14 -3.13 7.14
N LYS A 140 0.31 -2.10 6.29
CA LYS A 140 -0.18 -2.10 4.90
C LYS A 140 0.58 -3.07 4.00
N THR A 141 1.81 -3.44 4.38
CA THR A 141 2.63 -4.44 3.68
C THR A 141 2.49 -5.85 4.27
N GLN A 142 1.87 -6.01 5.45
CA GLN A 142 1.59 -7.30 6.06
C GLN A 142 0.25 -7.85 5.56
N GLY A 143 0.25 -9.05 4.98
CA GLY A 143 -0.99 -9.74 4.63
C GLY A 143 -0.92 -10.68 3.43
N GLU A 144 0.17 -10.71 2.68
CA GLU A 144 0.36 -11.62 1.55
C GLU A 144 1.39 -12.69 1.94
N GLU A 145 1.05 -13.98 1.75
CA GLU A 145 1.97 -15.11 1.98
C GLU A 145 3.19 -15.05 1.05
N LYS A 146 3.09 -14.31 -0.06
CA LYS A 146 4.12 -14.00 -1.05
C LYS A 146 4.18 -12.49 -1.29
N GLY A 147 5.35 -11.95 -1.64
CA GLY A 147 5.46 -10.52 -1.97
C GLY A 147 4.77 -10.19 -3.30
N LEU A 148 4.23 -8.98 -3.46
CA LEU A 148 3.60 -8.54 -4.73
C LEU A 148 4.48 -8.76 -5.96
N ALA A 149 5.80 -8.53 -5.86
CA ALA A 149 6.72 -8.74 -6.98
C ALA A 149 6.80 -10.21 -7.39
N GLU A 150 6.82 -11.14 -6.43
CA GLU A 150 6.77 -12.58 -6.65
C GLU A 150 5.45 -12.97 -7.31
N GLU A 151 4.31 -12.54 -6.76
CA GLU A 151 2.99 -12.83 -7.34
C GLU A 151 2.83 -12.30 -8.77
N ILE A 152 3.35 -11.09 -9.05
CA ILE A 152 3.36 -10.53 -10.41
C ILE A 152 4.16 -11.44 -11.32
N ASN A 153 5.38 -11.82 -10.95
CA ASN A 153 6.25 -12.66 -11.76
C ASN A 153 5.62 -14.04 -12.03
N GLU A 154 4.99 -14.66 -11.04
CA GLU A 154 4.25 -15.93 -11.21
C GLU A 154 3.11 -15.80 -12.22
N LEU A 155 2.35 -14.70 -12.16
CA LEU A 155 1.26 -14.45 -13.11
C LEU A 155 1.78 -14.17 -14.53
N LEU A 156 2.92 -13.49 -14.67
CA LEU A 156 3.57 -13.31 -15.97
C LEU A 156 4.07 -14.66 -16.53
N ASP A 157 4.64 -15.52 -15.68
CA ASP A 157 5.08 -16.86 -16.06
C ASP A 157 3.90 -17.77 -16.46
N GLN A 158 2.80 -17.70 -15.72
CA GLN A 158 1.55 -18.38 -16.06
C GLN A 158 0.98 -17.93 -17.41
N ALA A 159 1.12 -16.65 -17.75
CA ALA A 159 0.70 -16.15 -19.06
C ALA A 159 1.62 -16.64 -20.19
N LEU A 160 2.94 -16.71 -19.94
CA LEU A 160 3.94 -17.10 -20.93
C LEU A 160 3.87 -18.57 -21.30
N CYS A 161 3.80 -19.47 -20.32
CA CYS A 161 3.93 -20.92 -20.53
C CYS A 161 2.87 -21.71 -19.76
N THR A 162 2.53 -22.89 -20.25
CA THR A 162 1.78 -23.91 -19.49
C THR A 162 2.54 -25.23 -19.44
N SER A 163 2.11 -26.17 -18.60
CA SER A 163 2.76 -27.48 -18.38
C SER A 163 2.91 -28.34 -19.63
N ALA A 164 2.11 -28.12 -20.68
CA ALA A 164 2.29 -28.81 -21.97
C ALA A 164 3.56 -28.38 -22.73
N LEU A 165 4.21 -27.28 -22.31
CA LEU A 165 5.40 -26.67 -22.90
C LEU A 165 6.43 -26.26 -21.81
N ALA A 166 6.56 -26.93 -20.68
CA ALA A 166 7.53 -26.60 -19.61
C ALA A 166 8.51 -27.77 -19.36
N ALA A 167 9.78 -27.61 -18.96
CA ALA A 167 10.38 -26.59 -18.09
C ALA A 167 11.91 -26.36 -18.25
N ALA A 168 12.41 -25.24 -17.71
CA ALA A 168 13.62 -25.15 -16.88
C ALA A 168 13.44 -24.07 -15.78
N ALA A 169 14.06 -24.28 -14.61
CA ALA A 169 13.77 -23.59 -13.34
C ALA A 169 14.39 -22.20 -13.16
N THR A 170 14.96 -21.60 -14.21
CA THR A 170 15.58 -20.28 -14.15
C THR A 170 15.33 -19.55 -15.46
N ASP A 171 14.49 -18.51 -15.40
CA ASP A 171 13.99 -17.72 -16.54
C ASP A 171 12.96 -18.50 -17.40
N PRO A 172 11.79 -17.94 -17.75
CA PRO A 172 10.71 -18.70 -18.35
C PRO A 172 11.01 -18.91 -19.83
N THR A 173 11.90 -19.85 -20.13
CA THR A 173 11.93 -20.49 -21.43
C THR A 173 10.94 -21.64 -21.35
N CYS A 174 9.80 -21.49 -22.02
CA CYS A 174 8.96 -22.64 -22.31
C CYS A 174 9.81 -23.64 -23.11
N SER A 175 9.67 -24.93 -22.83
CA SER A 175 10.19 -25.98 -23.70
C SER A 175 9.54 -25.87 -25.07
N ASP A 176 10.31 -26.17 -26.11
CA ASP A 176 9.78 -26.30 -27.46
C ASP A 176 8.71 -27.39 -27.54
N VAL A 177 7.87 -27.29 -28.58
CA VAL A 177 6.90 -28.34 -28.90
C VAL A 177 7.66 -29.62 -29.27
N PRO A 178 7.31 -30.80 -28.72
CA PRO A 178 8.00 -32.04 -29.06
C PRO A 178 7.97 -32.30 -30.58
N ALA A 179 9.13 -32.59 -31.16
CA ALA A 179 9.25 -32.89 -32.58
C ALA A 179 8.35 -34.07 -32.98
N GLY A 180 7.68 -33.96 -34.13
CA GLY A 180 6.83 -35.03 -34.65
C GLY A 180 5.39 -35.03 -34.12
N VAL A 181 5.03 -34.16 -33.18
CA VAL A 181 3.64 -33.98 -32.74
C VAL A 181 2.86 -33.21 -33.81
N ALA A 182 1.65 -33.67 -34.13
CA ALA A 182 0.80 -33.06 -35.14
C ALA A 182 0.20 -31.73 -34.67
N LYS A 183 0.20 -30.71 -35.54
CA LYS A 183 -0.46 -29.42 -35.31
C LYS A 183 -1.93 -29.60 -34.93
N THR A 184 -2.61 -30.55 -35.58
CA THR A 184 -4.04 -30.82 -35.34
C THR A 184 -4.34 -31.31 -33.93
N ALA A 185 -3.39 -31.96 -33.26
CA ALA A 185 -3.51 -32.43 -31.88
C ALA A 185 -3.12 -31.35 -30.85
N THR A 186 -2.24 -30.42 -31.23
CA THR A 186 -1.75 -29.37 -30.34
C THR A 186 -2.61 -28.11 -30.39
N CYS A 187 -2.92 -27.59 -31.59
CA CYS A 187 -3.57 -26.30 -31.83
C CYS A 187 -5.11 -26.39 -31.78
N THR A 188 -5.63 -27.12 -30.81
CA THR A 188 -7.08 -27.33 -30.66
C THR A 188 -7.74 -26.12 -30.00
N PRO A 189 -9.05 -25.90 -30.20
CA PRO A 189 -9.80 -24.86 -29.50
C PRO A 189 -9.73 -24.96 -27.96
N ASP A 190 -9.48 -26.16 -27.43
CA ASP A 190 -9.31 -26.38 -25.99
C ASP A 190 -7.96 -25.88 -25.46
N ASN A 191 -6.93 -25.89 -26.32
CA ASN A 191 -5.60 -25.39 -25.97
C ASN A 191 -5.41 -23.91 -26.31
N ALA A 192 -6.24 -23.35 -27.19
CA ALA A 192 -6.24 -21.93 -27.51
C ALA A 192 -6.38 -21.07 -26.25
N GLY A 193 -5.47 -20.12 -26.10
CA GLY A 193 -5.45 -19.19 -24.98
C GLY A 193 -4.82 -19.72 -23.70
N LYS A 194 -4.36 -20.97 -23.65
CA LYS A 194 -3.70 -21.52 -22.46
C LYS A 194 -2.42 -20.76 -22.11
N SER A 195 -1.59 -20.44 -23.10
CA SER A 195 -0.43 -19.54 -22.94
C SER A 195 -0.14 -18.74 -24.21
N ILE A 196 0.57 -17.64 -24.05
CA ILE A 196 1.02 -16.78 -25.17
C ILE A 196 1.87 -17.59 -26.16
N THR A 197 2.80 -18.39 -25.65
CA THR A 197 3.68 -19.22 -26.50
C THR A 197 2.95 -20.29 -27.29
N HIS A 198 1.91 -20.89 -26.70
CA HIS A 198 1.07 -21.86 -27.39
C HIS A 198 0.33 -21.19 -28.56
N ASP A 199 -0.23 -20.00 -28.31
CA ASP A 199 -0.93 -19.24 -29.35
C ASP A 199 0.04 -18.80 -30.46
N ILE A 200 1.26 -18.36 -30.12
CA ILE A 200 2.31 -18.00 -31.09
C ILE A 200 2.67 -19.18 -31.99
N VAL A 201 2.99 -20.34 -31.41
CA VAL A 201 3.43 -21.49 -32.21
C VAL A 201 2.28 -22.05 -33.07
N SER A 202 1.04 -22.00 -32.56
CA SER A 202 -0.16 -22.41 -33.29
C SER A 202 -0.45 -21.52 -34.49
N LEU A 203 -0.30 -20.21 -34.31
CA LEU A 203 -0.45 -19.21 -35.36
C LEU A 203 0.60 -19.39 -36.46
N CYS A 204 1.86 -19.63 -36.08
CA CYS A 204 2.99 -19.53 -37.01
C CYS A 204 3.40 -20.85 -37.66
N ALA A 205 2.93 -22.00 -37.17
CA ALA A 205 3.22 -23.30 -37.77
C ALA A 205 2.37 -23.55 -39.02
N VAL A 206 2.82 -23.03 -40.16
CA VAL A 206 2.15 -23.18 -41.46
C VAL A 206 3.08 -23.75 -42.53
N GLN A 207 2.50 -24.49 -43.47
CA GLN A 207 3.23 -25.04 -44.62
C GLN A 207 3.44 -24.02 -45.74
N SER A 208 2.55 -23.04 -45.87
CA SER A 208 2.64 -22.04 -46.92
C SER A 208 3.50 -20.86 -46.50
N ALA A 209 4.40 -20.42 -47.38
CA ALA A 209 5.18 -19.19 -47.17
C ALA A 209 4.31 -17.93 -47.15
N THR A 210 3.15 -17.93 -47.84
CA THR A 210 2.23 -16.78 -47.89
C THR A 210 1.50 -16.53 -46.59
N ASP A 211 1.39 -17.58 -45.76
CA ASP A 211 0.71 -17.52 -44.46
C ASP A 211 1.70 -17.38 -43.30
N SER A 212 2.97 -17.15 -43.61
CA SER A 212 4.04 -17.07 -42.62
C SER A 212 3.86 -15.88 -41.68
N CYS A 213 4.23 -16.08 -40.41
CA CYS A 213 4.38 -14.98 -39.44
C CYS A 213 5.60 -14.09 -39.70
N ALA A 214 6.43 -14.41 -40.69
CA ALA A 214 7.63 -13.68 -41.04
C ALA A 214 7.62 -13.27 -42.52
N THR A 215 8.37 -12.22 -42.86
CA THR A 215 8.60 -11.82 -44.26
C THR A 215 9.52 -12.80 -45.01
N THR A 216 10.20 -13.68 -44.27
CA THR A 216 11.04 -14.76 -44.79
C THR A 216 10.39 -16.11 -44.53
N ASN A 217 10.62 -17.08 -45.41
CA ASN A 217 10.09 -18.43 -45.22
C ASN A 217 10.75 -19.13 -44.02
N ILE A 218 9.98 -19.34 -42.95
CA ILE A 218 10.39 -20.07 -41.74
C ILE A 218 9.78 -21.48 -41.65
N GLN A 219 9.08 -21.96 -42.70
CA GLN A 219 8.32 -23.20 -42.66
C GLN A 219 9.14 -24.41 -42.20
N ALA A 220 10.37 -24.56 -42.71
CA ALA A 220 11.22 -25.71 -42.42
C ALA A 220 11.56 -25.87 -40.93
N THR A 221 11.61 -24.78 -40.17
CA THR A 221 11.87 -24.78 -38.72
C THR A 221 10.60 -24.71 -37.89
N MET A 222 9.43 -24.60 -38.53
CA MET A 222 8.12 -24.55 -37.87
C MET A 222 7.35 -25.86 -37.98
N ILE A 223 7.23 -26.43 -39.18
CA ILE A 223 6.37 -27.59 -39.45
C ILE A 223 6.86 -28.41 -40.64
N SER A 224 6.78 -29.74 -40.54
CA SER A 224 7.02 -30.69 -41.64
C SER A 224 5.75 -31.50 -41.88
N THR A 225 5.16 -31.36 -43.08
CA THR A 225 3.80 -31.85 -43.37
C THR A 225 2.83 -31.41 -42.26
N THR A 226 2.36 -32.31 -41.40
CA THR A 226 1.42 -31.99 -40.32
C THR A 226 2.07 -31.74 -38.96
N ASN A 227 3.38 -31.98 -38.82
CA ASN A 227 4.02 -32.13 -37.52
C ASN A 227 4.99 -30.99 -37.21
N PHE A 228 5.03 -30.53 -35.97
CA PHE A 228 5.99 -29.50 -35.56
C PHE A 228 7.43 -29.97 -35.71
N HIS A 229 8.28 -29.02 -36.08
CA HIS A 229 9.71 -29.14 -35.89
C HIS A 229 10.05 -28.93 -34.40
N GLY A 230 11.15 -29.53 -33.93
CA GLY A 230 11.58 -29.42 -32.53
C GLY A 230 12.06 -28.03 -32.09
N ASP A 231 12.21 -27.08 -33.02
CA ASP A 231 12.63 -25.69 -32.79
C ASP A 231 11.52 -24.67 -33.12
N ALA A 232 10.27 -25.14 -33.27
CA ALA A 232 9.18 -24.31 -33.76
C ALA A 232 8.85 -23.14 -32.81
N LEU A 233 8.86 -23.37 -31.50
CA LEU A 233 8.55 -22.30 -30.55
C LEU A 233 9.71 -21.32 -30.44
N LYS A 234 10.94 -21.82 -30.42
CA LYS A 234 12.14 -20.98 -30.49
C LYS A 234 12.10 -20.06 -31.71
N THR A 235 11.91 -20.63 -32.91
CA THR A 235 11.81 -19.86 -34.16
C THR A 235 10.71 -18.79 -34.06
N ALA A 236 9.51 -19.18 -33.61
CA ALA A 236 8.38 -18.26 -33.56
C ALA A 236 8.56 -17.13 -32.54
N THR A 237 9.21 -17.39 -31.40
CA THR A 237 9.49 -16.36 -30.38
C THR A 237 10.65 -15.46 -30.75
N GLU A 238 11.62 -15.92 -31.55
CA GLU A 238 12.68 -15.07 -32.13
C GLU A 238 12.12 -13.97 -33.05
N LEU A 239 10.95 -14.20 -33.67
CA LEU A 239 10.24 -13.16 -34.44
C LEU A 239 9.85 -11.94 -33.60
N CYS A 240 9.65 -12.14 -32.30
CA CYS A 240 9.30 -11.05 -31.38
C CYS A 240 10.49 -10.14 -31.05
N GLY A 241 11.70 -10.50 -31.47
CA GLY A 241 12.92 -9.73 -31.26
C GLY A 241 13.35 -9.61 -29.80
N THR A 242 14.41 -8.85 -29.56
CA THR A 242 14.85 -8.48 -28.20
C THR A 242 14.03 -7.30 -27.70
N ASN A 243 12.93 -7.60 -27.00
CA ASN A 243 12.15 -6.56 -26.35
C ASN A 243 12.88 -6.07 -25.10
N LYS A 244 13.03 -4.75 -24.97
CA LYS A 244 13.54 -4.14 -23.74
C LYS A 244 12.47 -4.26 -22.65
N LYS A 245 12.90 -4.25 -21.38
CA LYS A 245 11.99 -4.13 -20.24
C LYS A 245 11.06 -2.93 -20.47
N PRO A 246 9.72 -3.10 -20.40
CA PRO A 246 8.80 -2.00 -20.60
C PRO A 246 9.02 -0.92 -19.53
N ALA A 247 8.83 0.34 -19.92
CA ALA A 247 8.91 1.47 -19.00
C ALA A 247 7.82 1.40 -17.91
N ASP A 248 6.60 0.98 -18.28
CA ASP A 248 5.51 0.67 -17.38
C ASP A 248 4.87 -0.66 -17.79
N LEU A 249 4.88 -1.64 -16.87
CA LEU A 249 4.32 -2.98 -17.13
C LEU A 249 2.79 -2.93 -17.30
N GLY A 250 2.10 -2.06 -16.56
CA GLY A 250 0.65 -1.96 -16.61
C GLY A 250 0.15 -1.44 -17.94
N ASP A 251 0.86 -0.47 -18.52
CA ASP A 251 0.59 0.05 -19.85
C ASP A 251 0.91 -0.99 -20.93
N ALA A 252 2.06 -1.66 -20.86
CA ALA A 252 2.44 -2.71 -21.80
C ALA A 252 1.41 -3.86 -21.83
N ILE A 253 0.90 -4.31 -20.67
CA ILE A 253 -0.18 -5.30 -20.59
C ILE A 253 -1.48 -4.76 -21.21
N THR A 254 -1.80 -3.50 -20.97
CA THR A 254 -3.02 -2.87 -21.49
C THR A 254 -2.99 -2.77 -23.02
N GLU A 255 -1.84 -2.37 -23.57
CA GLU A 255 -1.60 -2.31 -25.01
C GLU A 255 -1.69 -3.70 -25.65
N ALA A 256 -1.06 -4.72 -25.07
CA ALA A 256 -1.12 -6.08 -25.58
C ALA A 256 -2.57 -6.63 -25.64
N ILE A 257 -3.36 -6.42 -24.58
CA ILE A 257 -4.76 -6.84 -24.53
C ILE A 257 -5.61 -6.07 -25.55
N ALA A 258 -5.39 -4.75 -25.69
CA ALA A 258 -6.12 -3.93 -26.65
C ALA A 258 -5.79 -4.31 -28.11
N ALA A 259 -4.51 -4.56 -28.40
CA ALA A 259 -4.06 -5.04 -29.70
C ALA A 259 -4.72 -6.38 -30.05
N LEU A 260 -4.79 -7.32 -29.11
CA LEU A 260 -5.50 -8.58 -29.31
C LEU A 260 -6.98 -8.37 -29.58
N ALA A 261 -7.65 -7.57 -28.75
CA ALA A 261 -9.06 -7.27 -28.92
C ALA A 261 -9.37 -6.71 -30.32
N GLY A 262 -8.49 -5.85 -30.85
CA GLY A 262 -8.63 -5.26 -32.19
C GLY A 262 -8.34 -6.23 -33.35
N GLN A 263 -7.59 -7.31 -33.10
CA GLN A 263 -7.23 -8.30 -34.13
C GLN A 263 -8.12 -9.55 -34.13
N ILE A 264 -8.83 -9.85 -33.04
CA ILE A 264 -9.81 -10.95 -33.03
C ILE A 264 -10.97 -10.61 -33.96
N LYS A 265 -11.21 -11.50 -34.92
CA LYS A 265 -12.27 -11.38 -35.93
C LYS A 265 -13.02 -12.69 -36.04
N ASN A 266 -14.27 -12.64 -36.50
CA ASN A 266 -14.97 -13.87 -36.89
C ASN A 266 -14.41 -14.41 -38.20
N VAL A 267 -14.32 -15.73 -38.33
CA VAL A 267 -13.81 -16.40 -39.54
C VAL A 267 -14.55 -15.99 -40.83
N ALA A 268 -15.84 -15.65 -40.72
CA ALA A 268 -16.64 -15.10 -41.80
C ALA A 268 -17.78 -14.23 -41.24
N THR A 269 -18.28 -13.30 -42.05
CA THR A 269 -19.46 -12.50 -41.74
C THR A 269 -20.65 -13.40 -41.39
N GLY A 270 -21.29 -13.14 -40.24
CA GLY A 270 -22.44 -13.92 -39.77
C GLY A 270 -22.09 -15.24 -39.06
N GLN A 271 -20.80 -15.59 -38.90
CA GLN A 271 -20.38 -16.72 -38.08
C GLN A 271 -19.91 -16.25 -36.69
N HIS A 272 -20.27 -16.98 -35.64
CA HIS A 272 -19.81 -16.74 -34.26
C HIS A 272 -18.56 -17.58 -33.95
N LYS A 273 -17.47 -17.32 -34.68
CA LYS A 273 -16.21 -18.05 -34.55
C LYS A 273 -15.03 -17.07 -34.43
N PRO A 274 -14.82 -16.48 -33.25
CA PRO A 274 -13.75 -15.52 -33.01
C PRO A 274 -12.39 -16.19 -33.06
N ILE A 275 -11.57 -15.76 -34.01
CA ILE A 275 -10.20 -16.23 -34.22
C ILE A 275 -9.24 -15.04 -34.22
N LEU A 276 -7.98 -15.31 -33.89
CA LEU A 276 -6.85 -14.45 -34.21
C LEU A 276 -6.17 -15.00 -35.47
N GLY A 277 -5.85 -14.15 -36.45
CA GLY A 277 -5.25 -14.58 -37.72
C GLY A 277 -6.30 -14.97 -38.77
N LYS A 278 -5.99 -15.96 -39.62
CA LYS A 278 -6.82 -16.32 -40.78
C LYS A 278 -6.81 -17.82 -41.09
N THR A 279 -7.91 -18.29 -41.66
CA THR A 279 -8.07 -19.64 -42.21
C THR A 279 -8.23 -19.59 -43.72
N HIS A 280 -7.92 -20.68 -44.42
CA HIS A 280 -8.34 -20.87 -45.81
C HIS A 280 -9.58 -21.76 -45.87
N ASN A 281 -10.52 -21.44 -46.77
CA ASN A 281 -11.72 -22.22 -47.07
C ASN A 281 -12.62 -22.58 -45.87
N GLY A 282 -12.52 -21.85 -44.75
CA GLY A 282 -13.30 -22.12 -43.53
C GLY A 282 -12.76 -23.29 -42.69
N ASN A 283 -11.54 -23.75 -42.96
CA ASN A 283 -10.85 -24.76 -42.15
C ASN A 283 -10.70 -24.31 -40.68
N ALA A 284 -10.60 -25.27 -39.77
CA ALA A 284 -10.25 -25.00 -38.38
C ALA A 284 -8.79 -24.56 -38.25
N CYS A 285 -8.45 -23.79 -37.20
CA CYS A 285 -7.07 -23.34 -36.92
C CYS A 285 -6.06 -24.47 -36.66
N THR A 286 -6.53 -25.71 -36.63
CA THR A 286 -5.72 -26.94 -36.58
C THR A 286 -5.06 -27.27 -37.92
N GLY A 287 -5.53 -26.70 -39.04
CA GLY A 287 -5.01 -26.94 -40.38
C GLY A 287 -3.60 -26.38 -40.60
N THR A 288 -2.82 -27.02 -41.48
CA THR A 288 -1.44 -26.59 -41.79
C THR A 288 -1.36 -25.44 -42.80
N ASP A 289 -2.49 -25.12 -43.43
CA ASP A 289 -2.71 -23.94 -44.25
C ASP A 289 -3.29 -22.77 -43.43
N ALA A 290 -3.75 -22.99 -42.20
CA ALA A 290 -4.36 -21.95 -41.37
C ALA A 290 -3.35 -21.30 -40.42
N ALA A 291 -3.09 -20.01 -40.60
CA ALA A 291 -2.35 -19.18 -39.64
C ALA A 291 -3.34 -18.53 -38.66
N CYS A 292 -3.84 -19.30 -37.68
CA CYS A 292 -4.77 -18.74 -36.69
C CYS A 292 -4.79 -19.45 -35.34
N VAL A 293 -5.49 -18.83 -34.39
CA VAL A 293 -5.86 -19.38 -33.08
C VAL A 293 -7.37 -19.24 -32.91
N ASP A 294 -8.04 -20.32 -32.52
CA ASP A 294 -9.50 -20.35 -32.37
C ASP A 294 -9.93 -20.12 -30.92
N TYR A 295 -10.46 -18.92 -30.63
CA TYR A 295 -10.95 -18.56 -29.31
C TYR A 295 -12.45 -18.81 -29.11
N THR A 296 -13.14 -19.49 -30.04
CA THR A 296 -14.60 -19.67 -29.99
C THR A 296 -15.09 -20.15 -28.64
N ASN A 297 -14.39 -21.11 -28.02
CA ASN A 297 -14.75 -21.68 -26.72
C ASN A 297 -14.72 -20.64 -25.58
N LYS A 298 -14.05 -19.49 -25.75
CA LYS A 298 -13.92 -18.42 -24.75
C LYS A 298 -14.98 -17.32 -24.88
N PHE A 299 -15.80 -17.35 -25.93
CA PHE A 299 -16.83 -16.36 -26.23
C PHE A 299 -18.26 -16.93 -26.20
N THR A 300 -18.46 -18.03 -25.47
CA THR A 300 -19.79 -18.66 -25.28
C THR A 300 -20.59 -17.97 -24.18
N GLN A 301 -21.89 -18.28 -24.04
CA GLN A 301 -22.78 -17.64 -23.05
C GLN A 301 -22.31 -17.78 -21.59
N GLY A 302 -21.50 -18.79 -21.26
CA GLY A 302 -20.91 -18.98 -19.93
C GLY A 302 -19.51 -18.38 -19.74
N GLU A 303 -18.90 -17.92 -20.82
CA GLU A 303 -17.50 -17.49 -20.86
C GLU A 303 -17.42 -15.98 -21.11
N LYS A 304 -16.55 -15.31 -20.37
CA LYS A 304 -16.47 -13.84 -20.34
C LYS A 304 -15.57 -13.25 -21.44
N GLY A 305 -15.68 -13.80 -22.66
CA GLY A 305 -14.94 -13.34 -23.84
C GLY A 305 -13.44 -13.30 -23.63
N LEU A 306 -12.81 -12.15 -23.90
CA LEU A 306 -11.38 -11.94 -23.68
C LEU A 306 -10.90 -12.34 -22.27
N THR A 307 -11.70 -12.10 -21.23
CA THR A 307 -11.28 -12.41 -19.85
C THR A 307 -11.32 -13.91 -19.53
N ALA A 308 -11.98 -14.71 -20.37
CA ALA A 308 -11.96 -16.16 -20.32
C ALA A 308 -10.74 -16.79 -21.00
N ILE A 309 -9.95 -16.02 -21.77
CA ILE A 309 -8.67 -16.48 -22.29
C ILE A 309 -7.67 -16.58 -21.11
N PRO A 310 -7.16 -17.79 -20.77
CA PRO A 310 -6.35 -17.99 -19.57
C PRO A 310 -5.15 -17.06 -19.42
N TRP A 311 -4.33 -16.89 -20.46
CA TRP A 311 -3.16 -16.01 -20.38
C TRP A 311 -3.55 -14.53 -20.23
N ILE A 312 -4.68 -14.09 -20.80
CA ILE A 312 -5.20 -12.73 -20.59
C ILE A 312 -5.66 -12.55 -19.15
N SER A 313 -6.35 -13.53 -18.58
CA SER A 313 -6.77 -13.53 -17.18
C SER A 313 -5.56 -13.37 -16.24
N ALA A 314 -4.48 -14.11 -16.53
CA ALA A 314 -3.21 -13.98 -15.80
C ALA A 314 -2.60 -12.58 -15.94
N LEU A 315 -2.52 -12.03 -17.15
CA LEU A 315 -2.02 -10.66 -17.37
C LEU A 315 -2.88 -9.58 -16.69
N ILE A 316 -4.22 -9.72 -16.68
CA ILE A 316 -5.11 -8.79 -15.99
C ILE A 316 -4.84 -8.78 -14.49
N LYS A 317 -4.65 -9.97 -13.89
CA LYS A 317 -4.29 -10.11 -12.48
C LYS A 317 -2.90 -9.50 -12.21
N ALA A 318 -1.92 -9.79 -13.07
CA ALA A 318 -0.57 -9.24 -12.96
C ALA A 318 -0.60 -7.70 -13.00
N ARG A 319 -1.36 -7.11 -13.93
CA ARG A 319 -1.56 -5.66 -14.01
C ARG A 319 -2.20 -5.08 -12.75
N SER A 320 -3.19 -5.76 -12.16
CA SER A 320 -3.81 -5.32 -10.91
C SER A 320 -2.81 -5.29 -9.76
N LYS A 321 -2.03 -6.37 -9.62
CA LYS A 321 -0.97 -6.47 -8.60
C LYS A 321 0.16 -5.47 -8.84
N TYR A 322 0.53 -5.22 -10.09
CA TYR A 322 1.51 -4.19 -10.45
C TYR A 322 1.07 -2.78 -10.04
N ARG A 323 -0.22 -2.45 -10.17
CA ARG A 323 -0.75 -1.16 -9.66
C ARG A 323 -0.63 -1.05 -8.15
N GLN A 324 -0.89 -2.15 -7.42
CA GLN A 324 -0.70 -2.21 -5.96
C GLN A 324 0.78 -2.05 -5.60
N TYR A 325 1.67 -2.69 -6.35
CA TYR A 325 3.12 -2.61 -6.17
C TYR A 325 3.64 -1.17 -6.36
N LYS A 326 3.23 -0.49 -7.43
CA LYS A 326 3.55 0.94 -7.64
C LYS A 326 3.06 1.82 -6.50
N HIS A 327 1.85 1.56 -6.02
CA HIS A 327 1.30 2.31 -4.89
C HIS A 327 2.10 2.07 -3.60
N GLN A 328 2.54 0.83 -3.34
CA GLN A 328 3.43 0.52 -2.20
C GLN A 328 4.79 1.23 -2.31
N ILE A 329 5.39 1.32 -3.49
CA ILE A 329 6.65 2.08 -3.70
C ILE A 329 6.45 3.57 -3.38
N VAL A 330 5.38 4.18 -3.89
CA VAL A 330 5.09 5.60 -3.64
C VAL A 330 4.82 5.85 -2.15
N GLN A 331 4.08 4.95 -1.50
CA GLN A 331 3.86 5.02 -0.05
C GLN A 331 5.16 4.91 0.74
N LYS A 332 6.05 3.97 0.39
CA LYS A 332 7.38 3.84 1.01
C LYS A 332 8.15 5.15 0.93
N ALA A 333 8.29 5.71 -0.26
CA ALA A 333 9.01 6.97 -0.48
C ALA A 333 8.37 8.14 0.28
N THR A 334 7.03 8.19 0.35
CA THR A 334 6.29 9.21 1.09
C THR A 334 6.54 9.10 2.59
N THR A 335 6.44 7.90 3.15
CA THR A 335 6.72 7.63 4.57
C THR A 335 8.17 7.96 4.93
N GLU A 336 9.13 7.58 4.08
CA GLU A 336 10.55 7.93 4.26
C GLU A 336 10.78 9.45 4.26
N ALA A 337 10.15 10.18 3.33
CA ALA A 337 10.24 11.63 3.25
C ALA A 337 9.63 12.31 4.48
N GLN A 338 8.47 11.84 4.96
CA GLN A 338 7.81 12.35 6.16
C GLN A 338 8.68 12.13 7.41
N ILE A 339 9.22 10.92 7.60
CA ILE A 339 10.11 10.61 8.72
C ILE A 339 11.39 11.45 8.65
N THR A 340 11.95 11.67 7.46
CA THR A 340 13.11 12.53 7.25
C THR A 340 12.82 13.99 7.62
N GLN A 341 11.61 14.48 7.32
CA GLN A 341 11.16 15.81 7.73
C GLN A 341 11.03 15.91 9.25
N LEU A 342 10.42 14.91 9.90
CA LEU A 342 10.32 14.84 11.37
C LEU A 342 11.69 14.87 12.05
N LEU A 343 12.69 14.14 11.52
CA LEU A 343 14.06 14.22 12.02
C LEU A 343 14.64 15.64 11.89
N ARG A 344 14.48 16.28 10.73
CA ARG A 344 14.99 17.65 10.50
C ARG A 344 14.37 18.65 11.47
N ASP A 345 13.06 18.57 11.69
CA ASP A 345 12.36 19.46 12.61
C ASP A 345 12.78 19.20 14.07
N ALA A 346 12.92 17.93 14.46
CA ALA A 346 13.42 17.56 15.78
C ALA A 346 14.86 18.04 16.03
N LEU A 347 15.76 17.92 15.05
CA LEU A 347 17.14 18.41 15.15
C LEU A 347 17.19 19.94 15.23
N LYS A 348 16.32 20.64 14.50
CA LYS A 348 16.19 22.11 14.57
C LYS A 348 15.75 22.54 15.96
N GLU A 349 14.73 21.90 16.52
CA GLU A 349 14.24 22.23 17.87
C GLU A 349 15.24 21.79 18.94
N TYR A 350 15.97 20.68 18.72
CA TYR A 350 17.09 20.28 19.58
C TYR A 350 18.11 21.41 19.66
N ASN A 351 18.57 21.93 18.52
CA ASN A 351 19.63 22.93 18.43
C ASN A 351 19.17 24.38 18.67
N ARG A 352 17.87 24.61 18.86
CA ARG A 352 17.33 25.95 19.13
C ARG A 352 17.92 26.53 20.42
N PRO A 353 18.45 27.77 20.40
CA PRO A 353 18.95 28.43 21.62
C PRO A 353 17.86 28.55 22.68
N ASP A 354 18.19 28.34 23.95
CA ASP A 354 17.21 28.39 25.05
C ASP A 354 16.61 29.78 25.26
N ALA A 355 17.37 30.85 25.00
CA ALA A 355 16.87 32.24 25.00
C ALA A 355 15.84 32.54 23.89
N ALA A 356 15.75 31.68 22.86
CA ALA A 356 14.78 31.80 21.79
C ALA A 356 13.48 31.02 22.06
N GLN A 357 13.29 30.49 23.28
CA GLN A 357 12.02 29.91 23.74
C GLN A 357 10.99 31.03 23.98
N GLN A 358 10.58 31.73 22.93
CA GLN A 358 9.25 32.32 22.92
C GLN A 358 8.23 31.18 22.93
N PRO A 359 7.11 31.29 23.67
CA PRO A 359 6.01 30.36 23.57
C PRO A 359 5.41 30.49 22.17
N LEU A 360 5.97 29.75 21.21
CA LEU A 360 5.31 29.48 19.95
C LEU A 360 4.29 28.40 20.25
N SER A 361 3.03 28.82 20.18
CA SER A 361 1.85 27.99 19.96
C SER A 361 2.23 26.69 19.26
N VAL A 362 1.96 25.57 19.93
CA VAL A 362 1.97 24.22 19.37
C VAL A 362 1.41 24.31 17.96
N GLN A 363 2.17 23.83 16.97
CA GLN A 363 1.66 23.72 15.61
C GLN A 363 0.32 22.99 15.66
N LYS A 364 -0.74 23.73 15.37
CA LYS A 364 -2.07 23.20 15.14
C LYS A 364 -1.94 22.04 14.15
N PRO A 365 -2.59 20.89 14.42
CA PRO A 365 -3.02 20.00 13.34
C PRO A 365 -3.71 20.85 12.26
N LEU A 366 -3.58 20.46 10.98
CA LEU A 366 -4.33 21.05 9.88
C LEU A 366 -5.74 21.41 10.37
N LYS A 367 -6.12 22.69 10.26
CA LYS A 367 -7.38 23.27 10.76
C LYS A 367 -8.57 22.34 10.48
N ASN A 368 -8.92 21.52 11.45
CA ASN A 368 -10.30 21.37 11.86
C ASN A 368 -10.48 22.32 13.03
N LEU A 369 -11.28 23.35 12.80
CA LEU A 369 -11.81 24.22 13.84
C LEU A 369 -12.67 23.33 14.74
N GLU A 370 -12.15 22.93 15.89
CA GLU A 370 -12.98 22.44 17.00
C GLU A 370 -13.09 23.52 18.09
N PRO A 371 -14.20 23.48 18.85
CA PRO A 371 -14.90 24.65 19.32
C PRO A 371 -14.66 24.84 20.82
N GLU A 372 -13.62 25.60 21.15
CA GLU A 372 -13.47 26.18 22.48
C GLU A 372 -13.28 27.68 22.29
N ASP A 373 -14.39 28.41 22.34
CA ASP A 373 -14.50 29.87 22.56
C ASP A 373 -15.93 30.40 22.33
N LEU A 374 -16.87 29.56 21.84
CA LEU A 374 -18.24 30.01 21.55
C LEU A 374 -18.97 30.69 22.73
N PRO A 375 -18.93 30.19 23.98
CA PRO A 375 -19.71 30.80 25.05
C PRO A 375 -19.20 32.20 25.46
N GLU A 376 -17.89 32.42 25.43
CA GLU A 376 -17.29 33.65 25.94
C GLU A 376 -17.26 34.77 24.90
N LYS A 377 -17.14 34.42 23.61
CA LYS A 377 -17.26 35.38 22.51
C LYS A 377 -18.70 35.86 22.31
N GLN A 378 -19.68 34.94 22.30
CA GLN A 378 -21.09 35.31 22.18
C GLN A 378 -21.58 36.11 23.40
N LYS A 379 -21.06 35.81 24.59
CA LYS A 379 -21.35 36.61 25.79
C LYS A 379 -20.89 38.06 25.64
N LYS A 380 -19.67 38.29 25.15
CA LYS A 380 -19.15 39.65 24.89
C LYS A 380 -19.91 40.36 23.75
N GLU A 381 -20.38 39.62 22.74
CA GLU A 381 -21.19 40.16 21.66
C GLU A 381 -22.58 40.61 22.15
N CYS A 382 -23.24 39.83 23.02
CA CYS A 382 -24.50 40.26 23.64
C CYS A 382 -24.30 41.44 24.59
N GLU A 383 -23.26 41.42 25.43
CA GLU A 383 -22.98 42.47 26.41
C GLU A 383 -22.59 43.83 25.79
N ALA A 384 -22.22 43.84 24.50
CA ALA A 384 -21.96 45.06 23.73
C ALA A 384 -23.23 45.71 23.13
N ILE A 385 -24.38 45.03 23.19
CA ILE A 385 -25.66 45.55 22.67
C ILE A 385 -26.35 46.35 23.78
N GLU A 386 -26.34 47.67 23.63
CA GLU A 386 -26.88 48.59 24.64
C GLU A 386 -28.35 48.98 24.39
N LYS A 387 -28.95 48.55 23.27
CA LYS A 387 -30.35 48.83 22.91
C LYS A 387 -31.23 47.60 23.01
N ALA A 388 -32.37 47.73 23.68
CA ALA A 388 -33.33 46.63 23.90
C ALA A 388 -33.83 46.03 22.57
N ALA A 389 -34.22 46.87 21.60
CA ALA A 389 -34.76 46.43 20.32
C ALA A 389 -33.75 45.62 19.48
N ASP A 390 -32.46 45.92 19.59
CA ASP A 390 -31.40 45.22 18.86
C ASP A 390 -31.01 43.92 19.58
N CYS A 391 -31.09 43.89 20.92
CA CYS A 391 -30.88 42.69 21.71
C CYS A 391 -32.00 41.65 21.48
N ILE A 392 -33.26 42.09 21.47
CA ILE A 392 -34.43 41.21 21.29
C ILE A 392 -34.46 40.58 19.89
N LYS A 393 -33.92 41.26 18.88
CA LYS A 393 -33.78 40.72 17.52
C LYS A 393 -32.66 39.68 17.38
N ASN A 394 -31.75 39.58 18.35
CA ASN A 394 -30.69 38.58 18.34
C ASN A 394 -31.14 37.34 19.12
N GLU A 395 -31.49 36.26 18.41
CA GLU A 395 -32.04 35.03 19.00
C GLU A 395 -31.08 34.34 20.00
N ASN A 396 -29.78 34.66 19.96
CA ASN A 396 -28.78 34.14 20.88
C ASN A 396 -28.64 34.98 22.17
N CYS A 397 -29.27 36.15 22.23
CA CYS A 397 -29.19 37.07 23.37
C CYS A 397 -30.57 37.28 24.02
N LYS A 398 -30.59 37.77 25.26
CA LYS A 398 -31.78 38.07 26.04
C LYS A 398 -31.58 39.40 26.75
N TRP A 399 -32.58 40.28 26.63
CA TRP A 399 -32.63 41.54 27.38
C TRP A 399 -33.21 41.30 28.78
N GLU A 400 -32.53 41.83 29.81
CA GLU A 400 -32.94 41.72 31.22
C GLU A 400 -33.23 43.08 31.87
N GLY A 401 -33.39 44.15 31.08
CA GLY A 401 -33.64 45.52 31.55
C GLY A 401 -35.05 46.03 31.20
N PRO A 402 -35.44 47.23 31.69
CA PRO A 402 -36.67 47.89 31.28
C PRO A 402 -36.67 48.21 29.77
N GLU A 403 -37.82 48.11 29.10
CA GLU A 403 -37.91 48.26 27.63
C GLU A 403 -37.65 49.70 27.13
N ASP A 404 -37.80 50.69 28.00
CA ASP A 404 -37.77 52.12 27.64
C ASP A 404 -36.43 52.83 27.91
N LYS A 405 -35.33 52.10 28.21
CA LYS A 405 -34.02 52.71 28.47
C LYS A 405 -32.84 51.90 27.90
N ASP A 406 -31.95 52.61 27.20
CA ASP A 406 -30.67 52.08 26.71
C ASP A 406 -29.68 51.84 27.87
N GLY A 407 -28.94 50.73 27.84
CA GLY A 407 -27.98 50.31 28.87
C GLY A 407 -27.47 48.86 28.72
N LYS A 408 -26.53 48.44 29.56
CA LYS A 408 -25.89 47.10 29.48
C LYS A 408 -26.73 45.99 30.09
N HIS A 409 -27.89 45.71 29.50
CA HIS A 409 -28.84 44.71 29.99
C HIS A 409 -29.03 43.52 29.06
N CYS A 410 -28.32 43.46 27.93
CA CYS A 410 -28.34 42.34 27.00
C CYS A 410 -27.32 41.26 27.40
N LYS A 411 -27.77 40.01 27.59
CA LYS A 411 -26.92 38.88 27.99
C LYS A 411 -27.14 37.66 27.10
N LEU A 412 -26.23 36.71 27.14
CA LEU A 412 -26.37 35.45 26.39
C LEU A 412 -27.57 34.63 26.86
N ASN A 413 -28.37 34.13 25.92
CA ASN A 413 -29.47 33.23 26.20
C ASN A 413 -28.98 31.79 26.34
N ALA A 414 -28.90 31.29 27.58
CA ALA A 414 -28.37 29.97 27.90
C ALA A 414 -29.09 28.82 27.18
N THR A 415 -30.40 28.95 26.93
CA THR A 415 -31.21 27.92 26.26
C THR A 415 -30.91 27.85 24.76
N ALA A 416 -30.61 28.98 24.11
CA ALA A 416 -30.23 29.03 22.70
C ALA A 416 -28.80 28.51 22.48
N ALA A 417 -27.89 28.81 23.41
CA ALA A 417 -26.51 28.33 23.39
C ALA A 417 -26.40 26.80 23.49
N GLU A 418 -27.24 26.14 24.30
CA GLU A 418 -27.30 24.67 24.37
C GLU A 418 -27.85 24.03 23.08
N GLN A 419 -28.79 24.68 22.39
CA GLN A 419 -29.35 24.18 21.12
C GLN A 419 -28.34 24.25 19.96
N GLN A 420 -27.52 25.30 19.89
CA GLN A 420 -26.42 25.41 18.91
C GLN A 420 -25.31 24.36 19.14
N ALA A 421 -24.94 24.09 20.39
CA ALA A 421 -23.96 23.06 20.72
C ALA A 421 -24.45 21.65 20.36
N THR A 422 -25.76 21.42 20.35
CA THR A 422 -26.37 20.11 20.04
C THR A 422 -26.53 19.88 18.53
N GLN A 423 -26.64 20.92 17.70
CA GLN A 423 -26.72 20.80 16.23
C GLN A 423 -25.36 20.59 15.54
N ALA A 424 -24.25 20.94 16.18
CA ALA A 424 -22.89 20.68 15.66
C ALA A 424 -22.44 19.22 15.82
N GLY A 425 -23.21 18.38 16.51
CA GLY A 425 -22.85 17.00 16.84
C GLY A 425 -24.01 16.01 16.65
N THR A 426 -24.52 15.86 15.43
CA THR A 426 -25.47 14.79 15.09
C THR A 426 -24.99 13.91 13.95
N GLY A 427 -24.24 12.88 14.32
CA GLY A 427 -23.90 11.71 13.50
C GLY A 427 -23.66 10.49 14.41
N GLY A 428 -24.68 10.09 15.18
CA GLY A 428 -24.59 8.94 16.08
C GLY A 428 -25.80 8.79 16.98
N THR A 429 -26.76 7.98 16.55
CA THR A 429 -28.07 7.69 17.16
C THR A 429 -27.99 7.30 18.66
N LYS A 430 -28.62 8.07 19.55
CA LYS A 430 -28.88 7.69 20.95
C LYS A 430 -30.17 6.86 21.06
N LYS A 431 -30.08 5.62 21.57
CA LYS A 431 -31.18 4.96 22.31
C LYS A 431 -30.99 5.22 23.81
N LYS A 432 -32.13 5.48 24.48
CA LYS A 432 -32.31 6.01 25.84
C LYS A 432 -31.46 5.34 26.94
N ARG A 433 -30.95 6.19 27.85
CA ARG A 433 -30.41 5.82 29.17
C ARG A 433 -31.55 5.36 30.10
N GLN A 434 -31.32 4.27 30.83
CA GLN A 434 -31.84 4.11 32.18
C GLN A 434 -30.64 4.01 33.15
N ASN A 435 -30.80 4.71 34.27
CA ASN A 435 -29.80 5.00 35.30
C ASN A 435 -29.18 3.74 35.93
N ALA A 436 -27.85 3.66 35.92
CA ALA A 436 -27.08 2.86 36.87
C ALA A 436 -25.78 3.60 37.22
N LYS A 437 -25.46 3.64 38.52
CA LYS A 437 -24.36 4.38 39.15
C LYS A 437 -23.01 4.08 38.49
N ILE A 438 -22.25 5.14 38.22
CA ILE A 438 -20.92 5.10 37.62
C ILE A 438 -19.95 4.40 38.58
N SER A 439 -19.60 3.16 38.26
CA SER A 439 -18.37 2.50 38.69
C SER A 439 -17.24 3.05 37.83
N ASN A 440 -16.34 3.83 38.44
CA ASN A 440 -15.12 4.28 37.79
C ASN A 440 -14.17 3.09 37.59
N ARG A 441 -14.03 2.61 36.35
CA ARG A 441 -12.83 1.88 35.88
C ARG A 441 -12.81 1.73 34.35
N LYS A 442 -12.04 2.59 33.69
CA LYS A 442 -10.93 2.17 32.82
C LYS A 442 -10.09 3.37 32.44
N ILE A 443 -8.92 3.46 33.07
CA ILE A 443 -7.82 4.34 32.71
C ILE A 443 -7.09 3.63 31.55
N ALA A 444 -6.95 4.31 30.41
CA ALA A 444 -5.87 4.04 29.47
C ALA A 444 -4.84 5.16 29.70
N LEU A 445 -3.68 4.82 30.24
CA LEU A 445 -2.55 5.73 30.42
C LEU A 445 -1.31 5.03 29.87
N GLU A 446 -0.93 5.40 28.65
CA GLU A 446 0.43 5.23 28.16
C GLU A 446 1.10 6.61 28.18
N THR A 447 2.25 6.70 28.83
CA THR A 447 3.16 7.85 28.71
C THR A 447 4.59 7.34 28.82
N ALA A 448 5.38 7.56 27.77
CA ALA A 448 6.83 7.43 27.82
C ALA A 448 7.46 8.79 27.48
N ASN A 449 8.14 9.38 28.48
CA ASN A 449 8.85 10.67 28.55
C ASN A 449 8.04 11.96 28.80
N GLY A 450 6.99 11.84 29.62
CA GLY A 450 6.38 12.94 30.38
C GLY A 450 5.54 12.40 31.55
N LYS A 451 6.21 11.87 32.59
CA LYS A 451 5.69 10.98 33.67
C LYS A 451 4.23 11.19 34.14
N ILE A 452 3.56 10.08 34.47
CA ILE A 452 2.74 9.99 35.70
C ILE A 452 3.23 8.82 36.55
N MET A 453 3.96 9.12 37.63
CA MET A 453 4.14 8.22 38.76
C MET A 453 3.32 8.76 39.93
N LEU A 454 2.35 7.98 40.42
CA LEU A 454 2.05 7.75 41.85
C LEU A 454 0.75 6.95 42.01
N ALA A 455 0.84 5.80 42.67
CA ALA A 455 -0.19 5.38 43.63
C ALA A 455 0.39 4.32 44.59
N LYS A 456 0.97 4.78 45.70
CA LYS A 456 0.91 4.04 46.96
C LYS A 456 -0.56 4.00 47.39
N ILE A 457 -1.18 2.82 47.46
CA ILE A 457 -2.32 2.59 48.37
C ILE A 457 -2.14 1.22 49.03
N ILE A 458 -1.88 1.28 50.33
CA ILE A 458 -2.07 0.20 51.29
C ILE A 458 -3.57 -0.13 51.30
N VAL A 459 -3.96 -1.35 50.94
CA VAL A 459 -5.32 -1.83 51.21
C VAL A 459 -5.23 -2.90 52.30
N LEU A 460 -5.58 -2.45 53.50
CA LEU A 460 -5.99 -3.27 54.62
C LEU A 460 -7.12 -4.23 54.21
N LEU A 461 -6.99 -5.45 54.70
CA LEU A 461 -7.98 -6.51 54.80
C LEU A 461 -9.38 -6.00 55.13
N SER A 462 -10.41 -6.55 54.46
CA SER A 462 -11.52 -7.25 55.13
C SER A 462 -12.53 -7.86 54.15
N ILE A 463 -12.46 -9.19 54.08
CA ILE A 463 -13.54 -10.19 54.08
C ILE A 463 -14.98 -9.64 54.33
N ARG A 464 -15.95 -10.00 53.48
CA ARG A 464 -17.15 -10.84 53.81
C ARG A 464 -18.20 -10.94 52.67
N ASN A 465 -18.56 -12.21 52.39
CA ASN A 465 -19.92 -12.76 52.16
C ASN A 465 -20.73 -12.34 50.91
N LEU A 466 -21.04 -13.26 50.00
CA LEU A 466 -22.08 -14.34 50.00
C LEU A 466 -23.22 -13.93 49.05
N LEU A 467 -23.19 -14.47 47.83
CA LEU A 467 -24.22 -15.31 47.18
C LEU A 467 -23.95 -15.37 45.68
#